data_AF-A0A951KEL8-F1
#
_entry.id   AF-A0A951KEL8-F1
#
_cell.length_a   1.000
_cell.length_b   1.000
_cell.length_c   1.000
_cell.angle_alpha   90.00
_cell.angle_beta   90.00
_cell.angle_gamma   90.00
#
_symmetry.space_group_name_H-M   'P 1'
#
loop_
_entity.id
_entity.type
_entity.pdbx_description
1 polymer ?
#
loop_
_entity_poly.entity_id
_entity_poly.type
_entity_poly.pdbx_seq_one_letter_code
_entity_poly.pdbx_strand_id
1 'polypeptide(L)'
;MKTRLFFYVRRCWITFCHIAMVAVSLMTAFLLRFDFAIPRMETPHWTWGLQVVVPLKLTVFFFGRLHRGWWRLVGMPDLIRVFSANTVASVLFAATAYLTWGQAFPRSIYLLDFLLCFVLTAGARFAVRLYSELVVGEFTRKDKRILIYGAGSAGLTLLREARTNPSIGQVVGFLDDDRQKRKLVLMGVPVLGRGRDIPFMLDRQKRRGQPIDEVIIAMPSATGHQMGEAVANCRAAHIPCRTIPGLGELLTGKVLSAQIRDISLEDLLGREPVQLDETGVRAAISGRVVMVTGAAGSIGSELCRQVARFGPGRLILFDQAESDLFKIDMELRSNFPKLDPVAELGDIRDRSRVDQAILQYRVDSIFHAAAYKHVPLMESHVV
;
A
#
# COMPACT_ATOMS: atom_id res chain seq x y z
N MET A 1 9.58 14.63 -1.41
CA MET A 1 9.63 15.31 -2.73
C MET A 1 10.12 14.42 -3.87
N LYS A 2 11.20 13.63 -3.69
CA LYS A 2 11.78 12.74 -4.71
C LYS A 2 10.80 11.70 -5.31
N THR A 3 9.87 11.17 -4.51
CA THR A 3 8.92 10.13 -4.94
C THR A 3 7.88 10.66 -5.94
N ARG A 4 7.36 11.88 -5.75
CA ARG A 4 6.37 12.47 -6.68
C ARG A 4 6.99 12.83 -8.03
N LEU A 5 8.24 13.31 -8.03
CA LEU A 5 8.98 13.62 -9.25
C LEU A 5 9.24 12.35 -10.09
N PHE A 6 9.60 11.24 -9.44
CA PHE A 6 9.79 9.95 -10.12
C PHE A 6 8.51 9.45 -10.82
N PHE A 7 7.35 9.56 -10.18
CA PHE A 7 6.07 9.19 -10.80
C PHE A 7 5.69 10.09 -11.99
N TYR A 8 6.02 11.38 -11.91
CA TYR A 8 5.71 12.35 -12.97
C TYR A 8 6.59 12.13 -14.20
N VAL A 9 7.92 12.05 -14.02
CA VAL A 9 8.89 11.80 -15.11
C VAL A 9 8.57 10.48 -15.82
N ARG A 10 8.21 9.44 -15.07
CA ARG A 10 7.82 8.14 -15.62
C ARG A 10 6.55 8.21 -16.47
N ARG A 11 5.54 8.97 -16.02
CA ARG A 11 4.29 9.14 -16.77
C ARG A 11 4.55 9.86 -18.09
N CYS A 12 5.42 10.88 -18.09
CA CYS A 12 5.86 11.55 -19.32
C CYS A 12 6.55 10.58 -20.28
N TRP A 13 7.47 9.73 -19.79
CA TRP A 13 8.14 8.70 -20.60
C TRP A 13 7.16 7.70 -21.22
N ILE A 14 6.20 7.19 -20.45
CA ILE A 14 5.20 6.23 -20.95
C ILE A 14 4.34 6.87 -22.04
N THR A 15 3.91 8.12 -21.85
CA THR A 15 3.15 8.84 -22.87
C THR A 15 3.98 9.06 -24.13
N PHE A 16 5.27 9.43 -23.99
CA PHE A 16 6.18 9.57 -25.12
C PHE A 16 6.32 8.26 -25.92
N CYS A 17 6.51 7.13 -25.24
CA CYS A 17 6.56 5.82 -25.89
C CYS A 17 5.26 5.50 -26.64
N HIS A 18 4.09 5.82 -26.08
CA HIS A 18 2.81 5.63 -26.79
C HIS A 18 2.69 6.53 -28.03
N ILE A 19 3.12 7.80 -27.96
CA ILE A 19 3.16 8.70 -29.11
C ILE A 19 4.02 8.09 -30.23
N ALA A 20 5.24 7.67 -29.87
CA ALA A 20 6.18 7.07 -30.83
C ALA A 20 5.60 5.79 -31.46
N MET A 21 5.04 4.88 -30.66
CA MET A 21 4.47 3.64 -31.17
C MET A 21 3.30 3.87 -32.13
N VAL A 22 2.41 4.81 -31.83
CA VAL A 22 1.27 5.14 -32.70
C VAL A 22 1.73 5.83 -33.99
N ALA A 23 2.70 6.74 -33.91
CA ALA A 23 3.24 7.39 -35.10
C ALA A 23 3.97 6.37 -36.01
N VAL A 24 4.76 5.48 -35.41
CA VAL A 24 5.48 4.42 -36.13
C VAL A 24 4.51 3.40 -36.73
N SER A 25 3.41 3.04 -36.04
CA SER A 25 2.42 2.11 -36.60
C SER A 25 1.79 2.63 -37.88
N LEU A 26 1.33 3.89 -37.87
CA LEU A 26 0.72 4.50 -39.04
C LEU A 26 1.73 4.70 -40.17
N MET A 27 2.93 5.20 -39.87
CA MET A 27 3.99 5.39 -40.87
C MET A 27 4.34 4.06 -41.54
N THR A 28 4.50 3.00 -40.75
CA THR A 28 4.81 1.66 -41.27
C THR A 28 3.64 1.10 -42.08
N ALA A 29 2.38 1.38 -41.69
CA ALA A 29 1.21 0.99 -42.47
C ALA A 29 1.18 1.64 -43.87
N PHE A 30 1.52 2.93 -43.98
CA PHE A 30 1.64 3.61 -45.28
C PHE A 30 2.81 3.05 -46.10
N LEU A 31 3.97 2.83 -45.49
CA LEU A 31 5.12 2.24 -46.17
C LEU A 31 4.80 0.83 -46.72
N LEU A 32 4.20 -0.03 -45.90
CA LEU A 32 3.83 -1.38 -46.35
C LEU A 32 2.73 -1.38 -47.42
N ARG A 33 1.84 -0.39 -47.42
CA ARG A 33 0.76 -0.28 -48.41
C ARG A 33 1.27 0.16 -49.79
N PHE A 34 2.33 0.96 -49.82
CA PHE A 34 2.85 1.56 -51.05
C PHE A 34 4.26 1.06 -51.38
N ASP A 35 4.59 -0.18 -50.99
CA ASP A 35 5.88 -0.83 -51.31
C ASP A 35 7.10 0.04 -50.97
N PHE A 36 7.06 0.68 -49.81
CA PHE A 36 8.05 1.62 -49.27
C PHE A 36 8.25 2.93 -50.07
N ALA A 37 7.40 3.20 -51.06
CA ALA A 37 7.42 4.40 -51.89
C ALA A 37 6.05 5.11 -51.88
N ILE A 38 5.83 6.01 -50.91
CA ILE A 38 4.56 6.74 -50.77
C ILE A 38 4.37 7.70 -51.96
N PRO A 39 3.34 7.54 -52.80
CA PRO A 39 3.07 8.45 -53.92
C PRO A 39 2.80 9.87 -53.44
N ARG A 40 3.22 10.88 -54.21
CA ARG A 40 2.97 12.29 -53.86
C ARG A 40 1.48 12.63 -53.68
N MET A 41 0.59 11.90 -54.35
CA MET A 41 -0.86 12.06 -54.22
C MET A 41 -1.41 11.60 -52.86
N GLU A 42 -0.67 10.75 -52.15
CA GLU A 42 -1.09 10.13 -50.88
C GLU A 42 -0.48 10.84 -49.66
N THR A 43 0.42 11.81 -49.88
CA THR A 43 1.01 12.60 -48.79
C THR A 43 -0.03 13.36 -47.97
N PRO A 44 -1.13 13.91 -48.53
CA PRO A 44 -2.15 14.58 -47.71
C PRO A 44 -2.86 13.60 -46.77
N HIS A 45 -3.17 12.38 -47.23
CA HIS A 45 -3.78 11.33 -46.42
C HIS A 45 -2.86 10.89 -45.28
N TRP A 46 -1.56 10.76 -45.56
CA TRP A 46 -0.55 10.44 -44.56
C TRP A 46 -0.42 11.52 -43.48
N THR A 47 -0.23 12.78 -43.88
CA THR A 47 -0.06 13.89 -42.93
C THR A 47 -1.31 14.13 -42.10
N TRP A 48 -2.49 14.10 -42.74
CA TRP A 48 -3.76 14.22 -42.04
C TRP A 48 -3.98 13.02 -41.10
N GLY A 49 -3.69 11.81 -41.57
CA GLY A 49 -3.79 10.59 -40.76
C GLY A 49 -2.94 10.67 -39.50
N LEU A 50 -1.70 11.17 -39.58
CA LEU A 50 -0.81 11.33 -38.43
C LEU A 50 -1.37 12.36 -37.43
N GLN A 51 -1.86 13.50 -37.93
CA GLN A 51 -2.45 14.56 -37.12
C GLN A 51 -3.70 14.11 -36.37
N VAL A 52 -4.47 13.15 -36.91
CA VAL A 52 -5.70 12.66 -36.30
C VAL A 52 -5.47 11.41 -35.46
N VAL A 53 -4.74 10.41 -35.95
CA VAL A 53 -4.59 9.11 -35.28
C VAL A 53 -3.85 9.23 -33.95
N VAL A 54 -2.83 10.10 -33.88
CA VAL A 54 -2.00 10.27 -32.69
C VAL A 54 -2.81 10.83 -31.51
N PRO A 55 -3.45 12.02 -31.59
CA PRO A 55 -4.25 12.53 -30.49
C PRO A 55 -5.45 11.65 -30.17
N LEU A 56 -6.09 11.05 -31.19
CA LEU A 56 -7.25 10.18 -30.99
C LEU A 56 -6.89 8.92 -30.20
N LYS A 57 -5.88 8.15 -30.65
CA LYS A 57 -5.44 6.94 -29.95
C LYS A 57 -4.89 7.25 -28.56
N LEU A 58 -4.16 8.35 -28.38
CA LEU A 58 -3.68 8.77 -27.06
C LEU A 58 -4.83 9.09 -26.10
N THR A 59 -5.87 9.75 -26.59
CA THR A 59 -7.07 10.07 -25.79
C THR A 59 -7.77 8.79 -25.34
N VAL A 60 -7.99 7.85 -26.26
CA VAL A 60 -8.59 6.54 -25.94
C VAL A 60 -7.70 5.73 -24.99
N PHE A 61 -6.39 5.68 -25.21
CA PHE A 61 -5.44 4.99 -24.32
C PHE A 61 -5.38 5.65 -22.94
N PHE A 62 -5.55 6.98 -22.88
CA PHE A 62 -5.65 7.71 -21.63
C PHE A 62 -6.90 7.28 -20.85
N PHE A 63 -8.08 7.30 -21.46
CA PHE A 63 -9.32 6.87 -20.82
C PHE A 63 -9.34 5.37 -20.48
N GLY A 64 -8.76 4.54 -21.35
CA GLY A 64 -8.52 3.11 -21.11
C GLY A 64 -7.50 2.83 -20.01
N ARG A 65 -6.92 3.87 -19.39
CA ARG A 65 -5.93 3.80 -18.32
C ARG A 65 -4.67 3.02 -18.69
N LEU A 66 -4.35 2.91 -19.98
CA LEU A 66 -3.11 2.27 -20.46
C LEU A 66 -1.84 2.98 -19.98
N HIS A 67 -1.98 4.24 -19.55
CA HIS A 67 -0.91 5.04 -18.93
C HIS A 67 -0.73 4.76 -17.42
N ARG A 68 -1.72 4.11 -16.76
CA ARG A 68 -1.69 3.77 -15.33
C ARG A 68 -1.42 2.28 -15.18
N GLY A 69 -0.14 1.92 -15.08
CA GLY A 69 0.23 0.54 -14.86
C GLY A 69 1.73 0.39 -14.84
N TRP A 70 2.21 -0.49 -13.98
CA TRP A 70 3.58 -0.98 -14.13
C TRP A 70 3.55 -1.96 -15.30
N TRP A 71 4.19 -1.59 -16.41
CA TRP A 71 4.38 -2.47 -17.58
C TRP A 71 5.11 -3.78 -17.22
N ARG A 72 5.62 -3.86 -15.99
CA ARG A 72 6.12 -5.05 -15.31
C ARG A 72 5.05 -6.08 -14.90
N LEU A 73 3.80 -5.68 -14.70
CA LEU A 73 2.68 -6.52 -14.24
C LEU A 73 1.68 -6.86 -15.37
N VAL A 74 2.18 -6.95 -16.61
CA VAL A 74 1.37 -7.19 -17.82
C VAL A 74 0.97 -8.67 -17.87
N GLY A 75 -0.29 -8.96 -17.55
CA GLY A 75 -0.91 -10.29 -17.70
C GLY A 75 -1.96 -10.31 -18.83
N MET A 76 -2.67 -11.44 -18.98
CA MET A 76 -3.77 -11.58 -19.94
C MET A 76 -4.83 -10.46 -19.88
N PRO A 77 -5.25 -9.96 -18.70
CA PRO A 77 -6.19 -8.85 -18.64
C PRO A 77 -5.66 -7.55 -19.25
N ASP A 78 -4.33 -7.37 -19.26
CA ASP A 78 -3.72 -6.19 -19.85
C ASP A 78 -3.72 -6.25 -21.37
N LEU A 79 -3.48 -7.44 -21.95
CA LEU A 79 -3.58 -7.66 -23.39
C LEU A 79 -5.00 -7.41 -23.90
N ILE A 80 -6.02 -7.87 -23.16
CA ILE A 80 -7.43 -7.61 -23.47
C ILE A 80 -7.73 -6.10 -23.43
N ARG A 81 -7.18 -5.36 -22.46
CA ARG A 81 -7.32 -3.90 -22.40
C ARG A 81 -6.64 -3.18 -23.56
N VAL A 82 -5.45 -3.62 -23.96
CA VAL A 82 -4.75 -3.05 -25.13
C VAL A 82 -5.55 -3.33 -26.40
N PHE A 83 -6.03 -4.56 -26.56
CA PHE A 83 -6.86 -4.94 -27.69
C PHE A 83 -8.15 -4.11 -27.74
N SER A 84 -8.92 -4.05 -26.64
CA SER A 84 -10.19 -3.31 -26.63
C SER A 84 -9.99 -1.81 -26.86
N ALA A 85 -8.98 -1.19 -26.23
CA ALA A 85 -8.67 0.22 -26.43
C ALA A 85 -8.21 0.51 -27.88
N ASN A 86 -7.37 -0.35 -28.47
CA ASN A 86 -6.93 -0.20 -29.85
C ASN A 86 -8.08 -0.41 -30.84
N THR A 87 -8.99 -1.35 -30.57
CA THR A 87 -10.21 -1.55 -31.38
C THR A 87 -11.09 -0.31 -31.35
N VAL A 88 -11.42 0.21 -30.16
CA VAL A 88 -12.22 1.44 -30.04
C VAL A 88 -11.56 2.60 -30.77
N ALA A 89 -10.25 2.81 -30.57
CA ALA A 89 -9.54 3.90 -31.20
C ALA A 89 -9.44 3.76 -32.73
N SER A 90 -9.27 2.53 -33.23
CA SER A 90 -9.18 2.25 -34.67
C SER A 90 -10.55 2.39 -35.36
N VAL A 91 -11.64 2.02 -34.69
CA VAL A 91 -13.01 2.26 -35.18
C VAL A 91 -13.29 3.75 -35.26
N LEU A 92 -12.93 4.53 -34.23
CA LEU A 92 -13.07 5.99 -34.26
C LEU A 92 -12.21 6.63 -35.36
N PHE A 93 -10.98 6.13 -35.55
CA PHE A 93 -10.11 6.60 -36.63
C PHE A 93 -10.70 6.30 -38.01
N ALA A 94 -11.19 5.08 -38.24
CA ALA A 94 -11.83 4.71 -39.50
C ALA A 94 -13.10 5.55 -39.77
N ALA A 95 -13.91 5.80 -38.74
CA ALA A 95 -15.10 6.65 -38.85
C ALA A 95 -14.73 8.10 -39.20
N THR A 96 -13.74 8.68 -38.53
CA THR A 96 -13.27 10.06 -38.82
C THR A 96 -12.67 10.15 -40.22
N ALA A 97 -11.83 9.20 -40.62
CA ALA A 97 -11.27 9.13 -41.97
C ALA A 97 -12.36 9.02 -43.04
N TYR A 98 -13.35 8.15 -42.84
CA TYR A 98 -14.49 8.00 -43.76
C TYR A 98 -15.33 9.28 -43.87
N LEU A 99 -15.58 9.99 -42.77
CA LEU A 99 -16.34 11.25 -42.80
C LEU A 99 -15.59 12.37 -43.54
N THR A 100 -14.26 12.39 -43.46
CA THR A 100 -13.44 13.44 -44.10
C THR A 100 -13.02 13.15 -45.53
N TRP A 101 -12.70 11.90 -45.86
CA TRP A 101 -12.13 11.49 -47.15
C TRP A 101 -13.01 10.46 -47.90
N GLY A 102 -14.09 9.98 -47.28
CA GLY A 102 -14.97 8.99 -47.88
C GLY A 102 -14.23 7.70 -48.25
N GLN A 103 -14.35 7.32 -49.52
CA GLN A 103 -13.71 6.14 -50.09
C GLN A 103 -12.29 6.41 -50.61
N ALA A 104 -11.82 7.66 -50.59
CA ALA A 104 -10.48 8.02 -51.07
C ALA A 104 -9.37 7.54 -50.13
N PHE A 105 -9.66 7.37 -48.83
CA PHE A 105 -8.67 6.89 -47.88
C PHE A 105 -8.38 5.39 -48.07
N PRO A 106 -7.11 4.96 -48.22
CA PRO A 106 -6.79 3.57 -48.51
C PRO A 106 -7.23 2.59 -47.39
N ARG A 107 -8.22 1.74 -47.68
CA ARG A 107 -8.87 0.85 -46.68
C ARG A 107 -7.93 -0.11 -45.97
N SER A 108 -6.88 -0.54 -46.65
CA SER A 108 -5.81 -1.40 -46.11
C SER A 108 -5.06 -0.78 -44.94
N ILE A 109 -4.95 0.56 -44.90
CA ILE A 109 -4.21 1.27 -43.85
C ILE A 109 -4.92 1.11 -42.51
N TYR A 110 -6.25 1.02 -42.48
CA TYR A 110 -7.01 0.77 -41.25
C TYR A 110 -6.60 -0.56 -40.59
N LEU A 111 -6.51 -1.62 -41.39
CA LEU A 111 -6.16 -2.96 -40.88
C LEU A 111 -4.67 -3.06 -40.52
N LEU A 112 -3.81 -2.49 -41.37
CA LEU A 112 -2.35 -2.48 -41.14
C LEU A 112 -2.00 -1.68 -39.87
N ASP A 113 -2.53 -0.47 -39.72
CA ASP A 113 -2.29 0.34 -38.51
C ASP A 113 -2.88 -0.34 -37.27
N PHE A 114 -4.07 -0.94 -37.36
CA PHE A 114 -4.65 -1.69 -36.24
C PHE A 114 -3.70 -2.81 -35.76
N LEU A 115 -3.23 -3.66 -36.68
CA LEU A 115 -2.38 -4.79 -36.37
C LEU A 115 -1.00 -4.33 -35.86
N LEU A 116 -0.37 -3.40 -36.57
CA LEU A 116 0.95 -2.88 -36.21
C LEU A 116 0.91 -2.16 -34.86
N CYS A 117 -0.09 -1.32 -34.62
CA CYS A 117 -0.24 -0.61 -33.35
C CYS A 117 -0.44 -1.59 -32.20
N PHE A 118 -1.24 -2.64 -32.39
CA PHE A 118 -1.45 -3.68 -31.37
C PHE A 118 -0.15 -4.44 -31.09
N VAL A 119 0.55 -4.91 -32.13
CA VAL A 119 1.80 -5.65 -32.00
C VAL A 119 2.88 -4.80 -31.35
N LEU A 120 3.01 -3.52 -31.71
CA LEU A 120 4.00 -2.62 -31.11
C LEU A 120 3.70 -2.35 -29.64
N THR A 121 2.45 -2.03 -29.28
CA THR A 121 2.12 -1.76 -27.87
C THR A 121 2.13 -3.01 -26.99
N ALA A 122 1.57 -4.13 -27.47
CA ALA A 122 1.62 -5.40 -26.75
C ALA A 122 3.06 -5.94 -26.67
N GLY A 123 3.81 -5.90 -27.77
CA GLY A 123 5.20 -6.34 -27.86
C GLY A 123 6.13 -5.52 -26.98
N ALA A 124 6.03 -4.19 -26.97
CA ALA A 124 6.83 -3.34 -26.09
C ALA A 124 6.57 -3.63 -24.61
N ARG A 125 5.30 -3.84 -24.23
CA ARG A 125 4.93 -4.23 -22.86
C ARG A 125 5.46 -5.61 -22.50
N PHE A 126 5.36 -6.58 -23.41
CA PHE A 126 5.88 -7.91 -23.21
C PHE A 126 7.41 -7.92 -23.12
N ALA A 127 8.10 -7.12 -23.94
CA ALA A 127 9.56 -6.96 -23.88
C ALA A 127 10.01 -6.33 -22.57
N VAL A 128 9.33 -5.28 -22.08
CA VAL A 128 9.61 -4.69 -20.77
C VAL A 128 9.34 -5.69 -19.64
N ARG A 129 8.27 -6.49 -19.75
CA ARG A 129 8.00 -7.58 -18.81
C ARG A 129 9.13 -8.62 -18.84
N LEU A 130 9.48 -9.15 -20.00
CA LEU A 130 10.52 -10.16 -20.16
C LEU A 130 11.89 -9.64 -19.69
N TYR A 131 12.22 -8.39 -20.00
CA TYR A 131 13.43 -7.74 -19.48
C TYR A 131 13.40 -7.63 -17.95
N SER A 132 12.27 -7.24 -17.37
CA SER A 132 12.12 -7.17 -15.91
C SER A 132 12.10 -8.55 -15.23
N GLU A 133 11.70 -9.59 -15.95
CA GLU A 133 11.75 -11.00 -15.54
C GLU A 133 13.20 -11.51 -15.56
N LEU A 134 13.95 -11.25 -16.63
CA LEU A 134 15.30 -11.76 -16.87
C LEU A 134 16.40 -10.97 -16.14
N VAL A 135 16.30 -9.64 -16.08
CA VAL A 135 17.38 -8.76 -15.59
C VAL A 135 17.17 -8.34 -14.13
N VAL A 136 15.91 -8.22 -13.68
CA VAL A 136 15.59 -7.71 -12.34
C VAL A 136 15.19 -8.84 -11.37
N GLY A 137 15.15 -10.12 -11.80
CA GLY A 137 15.11 -11.28 -10.90
C GLY A 137 13.87 -11.44 -10.00
N GLU A 138 12.81 -10.65 -10.19
CA GLU A 138 11.65 -10.62 -9.27
C GLU A 138 10.56 -11.66 -9.58
N PHE A 139 10.71 -12.49 -10.61
CA PHE A 139 9.77 -13.59 -10.88
C PHE A 139 10.07 -14.89 -10.11
N THR A 140 11.14 -14.93 -9.31
CA THR A 140 11.46 -16.14 -8.53
C THR A 140 10.53 -16.38 -7.34
N ARG A 141 9.77 -15.38 -6.87
CA ARG A 141 8.95 -15.57 -5.66
C ARG A 141 7.77 -16.51 -5.82
N LYS A 142 7.24 -16.71 -7.03
CA LYS A 142 6.12 -17.65 -7.23
C LYS A 142 6.49 -19.09 -6.87
N ASP A 143 7.77 -19.45 -7.01
CA ASP A 143 8.34 -20.73 -6.58
C ASP A 143 9.04 -20.66 -5.21
N LYS A 144 9.19 -19.47 -4.61
CA LYS A 144 9.80 -19.37 -3.30
C LYS A 144 8.89 -19.97 -2.25
N ARG A 145 9.38 -21.01 -1.59
CA ARG A 145 8.73 -21.70 -0.49
C ARG A 145 9.10 -20.97 0.78
N ILE A 146 8.10 -20.38 1.43
CA ILE A 146 8.29 -19.53 2.61
C ILE A 146 7.74 -20.20 3.86
N LEU A 147 8.45 -20.02 4.97
CA LEU A 147 7.93 -20.27 6.30
C LEU A 147 7.48 -18.97 6.94
N ILE A 148 6.35 -19.01 7.64
CA ILE A 148 5.91 -17.87 8.44
C ILE A 148 6.25 -18.14 9.91
N TYR A 149 7.09 -17.30 10.51
CA TYR A 149 7.38 -17.35 11.94
C TYR A 149 6.40 -16.44 12.68
N GLY A 150 5.46 -17.05 13.41
CA GLY A 150 4.37 -16.40 14.13
C GLY A 150 3.03 -16.96 13.64
N ALA A 151 2.48 -17.94 14.35
CA ALA A 151 1.17 -18.54 14.07
C ALA A 151 0.02 -17.76 14.74
N GLY A 152 0.14 -16.42 14.75
CA GLY A 152 -0.86 -15.50 15.31
C GLY A 152 -1.74 -14.86 14.23
N SER A 153 -2.46 -13.81 14.62
CA SER A 153 -3.33 -13.03 13.72
C SER A 153 -2.56 -12.45 12.53
N ALA A 154 -1.35 -11.91 12.76
CA ALA A 154 -0.53 -11.33 11.71
C ALA A 154 -0.05 -12.38 10.70
N GLY A 155 0.39 -13.56 11.16
CA GLY A 155 0.76 -14.68 10.28
C GLY A 155 -0.41 -15.23 9.47
N LEU A 156 -1.61 -15.30 10.05
CA LEU A 156 -2.84 -15.66 9.33
C LEU A 156 -3.18 -14.64 8.23
N THR A 157 -3.07 -13.34 8.53
CA THR A 157 -3.30 -12.28 7.54
C THR A 157 -2.30 -12.38 6.39
N LEU A 158 -1.01 -12.60 6.70
CA LEU A 158 0.02 -12.80 5.70
C LEU A 158 -0.25 -14.04 4.82
N LEU A 159 -0.73 -15.15 5.41
CA LEU A 159 -1.10 -16.34 4.63
C LEU A 159 -2.27 -16.07 3.67
N ARG A 160 -3.29 -15.31 4.09
CA ARG A 160 -4.41 -14.93 3.20
C ARG A 160 -3.91 -14.10 2.03
N GLU A 161 -3.03 -13.15 2.29
CA GLU A 161 -2.47 -12.32 1.23
C GLU A 161 -1.53 -13.11 0.32
N ALA A 162 -0.71 -14.03 0.84
CA ALA A 162 0.16 -14.87 0.02
C ALA A 162 -0.63 -15.73 -0.98
N ARG A 163 -1.87 -16.11 -0.64
CA ARG A 163 -2.77 -16.83 -1.56
C ARG A 163 -3.32 -15.94 -2.67
N THR A 164 -3.59 -14.67 -2.40
CA THR A 164 -4.12 -13.72 -3.39
C THR A 164 -3.02 -13.00 -4.16
N ASN A 165 -1.81 -12.95 -3.61
CA ASN A 165 -0.65 -12.27 -4.16
C ASN A 165 0.56 -13.23 -4.28
N PRO A 166 0.75 -13.87 -5.46
CA PRO A 166 1.85 -14.79 -5.71
C PRO A 166 3.26 -14.19 -5.59
N SER A 167 3.39 -12.86 -5.49
CA SER A 167 4.68 -12.19 -5.29
C SER A 167 5.25 -12.37 -3.88
N ILE A 168 4.47 -12.88 -2.91
CA ILE A 168 4.95 -13.17 -1.55
C ILE A 168 5.65 -14.53 -1.50
N GLY A 169 5.09 -15.53 -2.18
CA GLY A 169 5.59 -16.90 -2.27
C GLY A 169 4.63 -17.93 -1.69
N GLN A 170 4.95 -19.22 -1.90
CA GLN A 170 4.15 -20.33 -1.43
C GLN A 170 4.43 -20.59 0.05
N VAL A 171 3.44 -20.36 0.91
CA VAL A 171 3.56 -20.68 2.33
C VAL A 171 3.49 -22.19 2.54
N VAL A 172 4.57 -22.78 3.06
CA VAL A 172 4.67 -24.23 3.28
C VAL A 172 4.43 -24.65 4.72
N GLY A 173 4.50 -23.71 5.66
CA GLY A 173 4.32 -23.99 7.08
C GLY A 173 4.46 -22.77 7.96
N PHE A 174 3.95 -22.90 9.18
CA PHE A 174 4.16 -21.95 10.26
C PHE A 174 5.20 -22.45 11.26
N LEU A 175 5.83 -21.50 11.93
CA LEU A 175 6.67 -21.67 13.10
C LEU A 175 6.11 -20.85 14.25
N ASP A 176 6.04 -21.41 15.45
CA ASP A 176 5.63 -20.68 16.64
C ASP A 176 6.26 -21.32 17.87
N ASP A 177 6.81 -20.51 18.78
CA ASP A 177 7.45 -21.01 19.99
C ASP A 177 6.44 -21.40 21.08
N ASP A 178 5.19 -20.94 20.95
CA ASP A 178 4.07 -21.36 21.80
C ASP A 178 3.81 -22.86 21.65
N ARG A 179 3.95 -23.58 22.77
CA ARG A 179 3.75 -25.02 22.82
C ARG A 179 2.33 -25.43 22.46
N GLN A 180 1.34 -24.59 22.76
CA GLN A 180 -0.07 -24.89 22.53
C GLN A 180 -0.42 -24.85 21.05
N LYS A 181 0.33 -24.10 20.24
CA LYS A 181 0.09 -23.98 18.79
C LYS A 181 0.75 -25.08 17.96
N ARG A 182 1.52 -25.96 18.60
CA ARG A 182 2.15 -27.10 17.92
C ARG A 182 1.09 -28.04 17.36
N LYS A 183 1.32 -28.55 16.15
CA LYS A 183 0.40 -29.44 15.41
C LYS A 183 -0.93 -28.81 14.99
N LEU A 184 -1.15 -27.52 15.23
CA LEU A 184 -2.30 -26.82 14.65
C LEU A 184 -2.15 -26.75 13.13
N VAL A 185 -3.30 -26.77 12.45
CA VAL A 185 -3.40 -26.54 11.02
C VAL A 185 -4.21 -25.26 10.81
N LEU A 186 -3.53 -24.20 10.38
CA LEU A 186 -4.11 -22.88 10.19
C LEU A 186 -4.44 -22.69 8.71
N MET A 187 -5.74 -22.64 8.39
CA MET A 187 -6.25 -22.53 7.01
C MET A 187 -5.67 -23.59 6.05
N GLY A 188 -5.41 -24.81 6.54
CA GLY A 188 -4.81 -25.90 5.73
C GLY A 188 -3.28 -25.90 5.68
N VAL A 189 -2.59 -25.01 6.40
CA VAL A 189 -1.13 -24.97 6.51
C VAL A 189 -0.71 -25.36 7.94
N PRO A 190 0.16 -26.37 8.14
CA PRO A 190 0.53 -26.85 9.47
C PRO A 190 1.55 -25.95 10.18
N VAL A 191 1.48 -25.89 11.51
CA VAL A 191 2.55 -25.40 12.38
C VAL A 191 3.58 -26.52 12.56
N LEU A 192 4.73 -26.36 11.90
CA LEU A 192 5.74 -27.41 11.75
C LEU A 192 6.65 -27.56 12.97
N GLY A 193 6.87 -26.49 13.73
CA GLY A 193 7.79 -26.50 14.87
C GLY A 193 8.02 -25.11 15.48
N ARG A 194 9.12 -25.00 16.23
CA ARG A 194 9.63 -23.77 16.86
C ARG A 194 10.73 -23.13 16.03
N GLY A 195 11.15 -21.91 16.39
CA GLY A 195 12.28 -21.26 15.72
C GLY A 195 13.56 -22.09 15.73
N ARG A 196 13.82 -22.78 16.84
CA ARG A 196 14.99 -23.67 16.99
C ARG A 196 14.97 -24.89 16.06
N ASP A 197 13.80 -25.25 15.55
CA ASP A 197 13.63 -26.40 14.65
C ASP A 197 13.93 -26.02 13.18
N ILE A 198 14.14 -24.73 12.86
CA ILE A 198 14.41 -24.26 11.49
C ILE A 198 15.50 -25.09 10.80
N PRO A 199 16.72 -25.26 11.37
CA PRO A 199 17.80 -25.98 10.68
C PRO A 199 17.38 -27.41 10.27
N PHE A 200 16.71 -28.13 11.18
CA PHE A 200 16.24 -29.49 10.93
C PHE A 200 15.18 -29.53 9.82
N MET A 201 14.27 -28.55 9.80
CA MET A 201 13.22 -28.48 8.78
C MET A 201 13.77 -28.14 7.40
N LEU A 202 14.75 -27.23 7.31
CA LEU A 202 15.41 -26.89 6.05
C LEU A 202 16.07 -28.11 5.44
N ASP A 203 16.84 -28.86 6.23
CA ASP A 203 17.49 -30.08 5.75
C ASP A 203 16.47 -31.15 5.31
N ARG A 204 15.44 -31.39 6.14
CA ARG A 204 14.37 -32.35 5.81
C ARG A 204 13.66 -32.01 4.49
N GLN A 205 13.35 -30.73 4.28
CA GLN A 205 12.64 -30.26 3.10
C GLN A 205 13.55 -30.25 1.86
N LYS A 206 14.82 -29.89 2.02
CA LYS A 206 15.85 -29.99 0.98
C LYS A 206 16.03 -31.43 0.49
N ARG A 207 16.11 -32.41 1.40
CA ARG A 207 16.20 -33.84 1.05
C ARG A 207 14.98 -34.37 0.29
N ARG A 208 13.81 -33.74 0.47
CA ARG A 208 12.57 -34.07 -0.25
C ARG A 208 12.45 -33.37 -1.60
N GLY A 209 13.50 -32.68 -2.06
CA GLY A 209 13.47 -31.88 -3.29
C GLY A 209 12.60 -30.63 -3.18
N GLN A 210 12.31 -30.17 -1.97
CA GLN A 210 11.39 -29.06 -1.69
C GLN A 210 12.06 -28.00 -0.80
N PRO A 211 13.18 -27.39 -1.21
CA PRO A 211 13.92 -26.44 -0.37
C PRO A 211 13.04 -25.27 0.06
N ILE A 212 13.32 -24.72 1.23
CA ILE A 212 12.66 -23.52 1.75
C ILE A 212 13.62 -22.36 1.50
N ASP A 213 13.11 -21.30 0.89
CA ASP A 213 13.92 -20.19 0.41
C ASP A 213 14.01 -19.05 1.42
N GLU A 214 13.00 -18.90 2.28
CA GLU A 214 12.90 -17.74 3.16
C GLU A 214 12.02 -17.99 4.39
N VAL A 215 12.31 -17.27 5.48
CA VAL A 215 11.43 -17.12 6.65
C VAL A 215 10.90 -15.68 6.74
N ILE A 216 9.57 -15.52 6.81
CA ILE A 216 8.95 -14.22 7.10
C ILE A 216 8.48 -14.21 8.55
N ILE A 217 9.04 -13.29 9.36
CA ILE A 217 8.69 -13.09 10.76
C ILE A 217 7.42 -12.24 10.81
N ALA A 218 6.32 -12.85 11.23
CA ALA A 218 5.00 -12.28 11.39
C ALA A 218 4.61 -12.18 12.86
N MET A 219 5.50 -11.59 13.67
CA MET A 219 5.31 -11.34 15.10
C MET A 219 5.43 -9.84 15.40
N PRO A 220 4.48 -9.01 14.93
CA PRO A 220 4.55 -7.55 15.10
C PRO A 220 4.48 -7.07 16.56
N SER A 221 4.10 -7.95 17.49
CA SER A 221 4.05 -7.72 18.93
C SER A 221 5.19 -8.40 19.70
N ALA A 222 6.18 -8.97 18.99
CA ALA A 222 7.34 -9.59 19.63
C ALA A 222 8.16 -8.55 20.39
N THR A 223 8.68 -8.93 21.56
CA THR A 223 9.70 -8.13 22.25
C THR A 223 11.00 -8.13 21.44
N GLY A 224 11.90 -7.17 21.70
CA GLY A 224 13.22 -7.13 21.06
C GLY A 224 14.01 -8.42 21.26
N HIS A 225 13.90 -9.03 22.45
CA HIS A 225 14.46 -10.35 22.74
C HIS A 225 13.89 -11.45 21.84
N GLN A 226 12.55 -11.54 21.72
CA GLN A 226 11.89 -12.56 20.89
C GLN A 226 12.23 -12.39 19.41
N MET A 227 12.27 -11.13 18.92
CA MET A 227 12.70 -10.82 17.56
C MET A 227 14.16 -11.23 17.36
N GLY A 228 15.04 -10.88 18.30
CA GLY A 228 16.45 -11.27 18.30
C GLY A 228 16.66 -12.78 18.25
N GLU A 229 15.94 -13.55 19.06
CA GLU A 229 15.97 -15.02 19.02
C GLU A 229 15.50 -15.57 17.67
N ALA A 230 14.39 -15.05 17.12
CA ALA A 230 13.88 -15.48 15.82
C ALA A 230 14.89 -15.24 14.70
N VAL A 231 15.53 -14.06 14.69
CA VAL A 231 16.57 -13.70 13.73
C VAL A 231 17.82 -14.55 13.92
N ALA A 232 18.25 -14.79 15.16
CA ALA A 232 19.38 -15.65 15.47
C ALA A 232 19.16 -17.09 14.98
N ASN A 233 17.95 -17.64 15.16
CA ASN A 233 17.58 -18.96 14.66
C ASN A 233 17.65 -19.03 13.12
N CYS A 234 17.17 -18.00 12.42
CA CYS A 234 17.26 -17.93 10.96
C CYS A 234 18.72 -17.82 10.50
N ARG A 235 19.52 -17.00 11.19
CA ARG A 235 20.94 -16.80 10.88
C ARG A 235 21.76 -18.08 11.09
N ALA A 236 21.53 -18.80 12.19
CA ALA A 236 22.17 -20.09 12.45
C ALA A 236 21.86 -21.12 11.36
N ALA A 237 20.63 -21.09 10.83
CA ALA A 237 20.19 -21.95 9.74
C ALA A 237 20.61 -21.46 8.33
N HIS A 238 21.30 -20.33 8.22
CA HIS A 238 21.71 -19.71 6.96
C HIS A 238 20.55 -19.46 5.99
N ILE A 239 19.35 -19.14 6.51
CA ILE A 239 18.18 -18.81 5.70
C ILE A 239 17.90 -17.30 5.75
N PRO A 240 17.61 -16.66 4.60
CA PRO A 240 17.16 -15.27 4.58
C PRO A 240 15.90 -15.10 5.42
N CYS A 241 15.85 -14.03 6.21
CA CYS A 241 14.69 -13.67 7.01
C CYS A 241 14.29 -12.21 6.80
N ARG A 242 12.98 -11.96 6.73
CA ARG A 242 12.37 -10.64 6.60
C ARG A 242 11.22 -10.50 7.59
N THR A 243 10.75 -9.28 7.82
CA THR A 243 9.68 -9.00 8.78
C THR A 243 8.55 -8.17 8.16
N ILE A 244 7.38 -8.22 8.80
CA ILE A 244 6.26 -7.31 8.55
C ILE A 244 6.19 -6.26 9.67
N PRO A 245 5.75 -5.03 9.36
CA PRO A 245 5.69 -3.96 10.35
C PRO A 245 4.61 -4.19 11.42
N GLY A 246 4.71 -3.42 12.51
CA GLY A 246 3.80 -3.44 13.64
C GLY A 246 2.34 -3.15 13.28
N LEU A 247 1.40 -3.62 14.12
CA LEU A 247 -0.05 -3.49 13.89
C LEU A 247 -0.52 -2.05 13.64
N GLY A 248 0.13 -1.06 14.24
CA GLY A 248 -0.17 0.37 14.04
C GLY A 248 0.11 0.88 12.63
N GLU A 249 1.07 0.28 11.91
CA GLU A 249 1.40 0.65 10.52
C GLU A 249 0.52 -0.10 9.50
N LEU A 250 -0.05 -1.24 9.89
CA LEU A 250 -0.99 -2.02 9.07
C LEU A 250 -2.33 -1.30 8.88
N LEU A 251 -2.71 -0.41 9.79
CA LEU A 251 -3.95 0.39 9.74
C LEU A 251 -3.94 1.46 8.63
N THR A 252 -2.81 1.70 7.96
CA THR A 252 -2.68 2.73 6.91
C THR A 252 -3.26 2.33 5.54
N GLY A 253 -3.91 1.16 5.43
CA GLY A 253 -4.56 0.71 4.18
C GLY A 253 -3.59 0.39 3.04
N LYS A 254 -2.29 0.26 3.33
CA LYS A 254 -1.27 -0.16 2.37
C LYS A 254 -1.29 -1.69 2.22
N VAL A 255 -0.99 -2.15 1.01
CA VAL A 255 -0.88 -3.58 0.69
C VAL A 255 0.30 -4.18 1.47
N LEU A 256 0.05 -5.22 2.26
CA LEU A 256 1.02 -5.89 3.16
C LEU A 256 2.24 -6.45 2.40
N SER A 257 2.07 -6.92 1.16
CA SER A 257 3.19 -7.33 0.28
C SER A 257 4.22 -6.23 0.03
N ALA A 258 3.81 -4.96 0.00
CA ALA A 258 4.71 -3.82 -0.14
C ALA A 258 5.40 -3.43 1.18
N GLN A 259 4.99 -4.05 2.29
CA GLN A 259 5.48 -3.77 3.63
C GLN A 259 6.47 -4.83 4.14
N ILE A 260 6.60 -5.99 3.46
CA ILE A 260 7.60 -7.00 3.80
C ILE A 260 9.00 -6.42 3.51
N ARG A 261 9.80 -6.26 4.55
CA ARG A 261 11.12 -5.61 4.48
C ARG A 261 12.18 -6.39 5.26
N ASP A 262 13.43 -6.05 5.02
CA ASP A 262 14.54 -6.55 5.82
C ASP A 262 14.41 -6.06 7.28
N ILE A 263 14.99 -6.85 8.19
CA ILE A 263 15.00 -6.57 9.62
C ILE A 263 15.88 -5.33 9.85
N SER A 264 15.30 -4.35 10.52
CA SER A 264 15.95 -3.09 10.89
C SER A 264 16.49 -3.15 12.31
N LEU A 265 17.40 -2.23 12.67
CA LEU A 265 17.97 -2.16 14.01
C LEU A 265 16.86 -1.91 15.05
N GLU A 266 15.85 -1.14 14.68
CA GLU A 266 14.69 -0.78 15.48
C GLU A 266 13.84 -2.01 15.85
N ASP A 267 13.74 -3.01 14.96
CA ASP A 267 13.01 -4.25 15.24
C ASP A 267 13.72 -5.12 16.29
N LEU A 268 15.05 -5.07 16.32
CA LEU A 268 15.88 -5.79 17.29
C LEU A 268 15.91 -5.09 18.65
N LEU A 269 15.89 -3.75 18.64
CA LEU A 269 15.81 -2.96 19.86
C LEU A 269 14.48 -3.20 20.58
N GLY A 270 13.39 -3.37 19.82
CA GLY A 270 12.06 -3.69 20.31
C GLY A 270 11.51 -2.60 21.23
N ARG A 271 10.42 -1.92 20.83
CA ARG A 271 9.58 -1.29 21.85
C ARG A 271 8.75 -2.39 22.47
N GLU A 272 8.98 -2.70 23.74
CA GLU A 272 7.95 -3.43 24.49
C GLU A 272 6.67 -2.61 24.39
N PRO A 273 5.58 -3.16 23.82
CA PRO A 273 4.29 -2.52 23.97
C PRO A 273 4.03 -2.46 25.47
N VAL A 274 3.93 -1.25 26.01
CA VAL A 274 3.60 -1.06 27.43
C VAL A 274 2.29 -1.81 27.67
N GLN A 275 2.33 -2.88 28.45
CA GLN A 275 1.11 -3.54 28.91
C GLN A 275 0.43 -2.55 29.85
N LEU A 276 -0.64 -1.92 29.37
CA LEU A 276 -1.44 -1.04 30.21
C LEU A 276 -2.10 -1.92 31.29
N ASP A 277 -1.89 -1.58 32.57
CA ASP A 277 -2.68 -2.14 33.67
C ASP A 277 -4.11 -1.63 33.55
N GLU A 278 -4.93 -2.31 32.75
CA GLU A 278 -6.32 -1.93 32.52
C GLU A 278 -7.14 -1.90 33.82
N THR A 279 -6.78 -2.74 34.80
CA THR A 279 -7.43 -2.77 36.11
C THR A 279 -7.15 -1.52 36.93
N GLY A 280 -5.88 -1.12 37.04
CA GLY A 280 -5.47 0.11 37.71
C GLY A 280 -6.02 1.36 37.01
N VAL A 281 -5.95 1.40 35.67
CA VAL A 281 -6.48 2.52 34.87
C VAL A 281 -7.99 2.63 35.00
N ARG A 282 -8.73 1.52 34.96
CA ARG A 282 -10.19 1.53 35.18
C ARG A 282 -10.54 2.04 36.58
N ALA A 283 -9.83 1.60 37.61
CA ALA A 283 -10.06 2.06 38.99
C ALA A 283 -9.79 3.57 39.16
N ALA A 284 -8.84 4.12 38.41
CA ALA A 284 -8.52 5.55 38.44
C ALA A 284 -9.52 6.42 37.67
N ILE A 285 -10.20 5.89 36.64
CA ILE A 285 -11.05 6.64 35.72
C ILE A 285 -12.55 6.46 36.01
N SER A 286 -12.98 5.24 36.37
CA SER A 286 -14.39 4.88 36.38
C SER A 286 -15.19 5.73 37.38
N GLY A 287 -16.30 6.31 36.90
CA GLY A 287 -17.17 7.18 37.70
C GLY A 287 -16.61 8.56 38.06
N ARG A 288 -15.36 8.88 37.68
CA ARG A 288 -14.69 10.16 37.98
C ARG A 288 -14.87 11.19 36.87
N VAL A 289 -14.61 12.46 37.19
CA VAL A 289 -14.51 13.55 36.21
C VAL A 289 -13.09 13.62 35.69
N VAL A 290 -12.91 13.33 34.41
CA VAL A 290 -11.60 13.32 33.75
C VAL A 290 -11.53 14.44 32.74
N MET A 291 -10.44 15.21 32.75
CA MET A 291 -10.17 16.25 31.75
C MET A 291 -9.01 15.85 30.85
N VAL A 292 -9.18 16.00 29.54
CA VAL A 292 -8.12 15.81 28.55
C VAL A 292 -7.82 17.16 27.91
N THR A 293 -6.59 17.66 28.08
CA THR A 293 -6.14 18.90 27.41
C THR A 293 -5.50 18.56 26.07
N GLY A 294 -5.68 19.40 25.07
CA GLY A 294 -5.26 19.08 23.70
C GLY A 294 -6.19 18.07 23.04
N ALA A 295 -7.46 18.01 23.49
CA ALA A 295 -8.45 17.00 23.09
C ALA A 295 -8.76 17.00 21.59
N ALA A 296 -8.62 18.14 20.90
CA ALA A 296 -8.83 18.25 19.47
C ALA A 296 -7.60 17.78 18.65
N GLY A 297 -6.46 17.58 19.30
CA GLY A 297 -5.24 17.07 18.68
C GLY A 297 -5.28 15.57 18.37
N SER A 298 -4.32 15.10 17.56
CA SER A 298 -4.25 13.68 17.17
C SER A 298 -4.05 12.73 18.36
N ILE A 299 -3.31 13.15 19.39
CA ILE A 299 -3.04 12.35 20.59
C ILE A 299 -4.20 12.52 21.58
N GLY A 300 -4.64 13.76 21.84
CA GLY A 300 -5.72 14.02 22.77
C GLY A 300 -7.04 13.36 22.34
N SER A 301 -7.40 13.42 21.06
CA SER A 301 -8.63 12.74 20.57
C SER A 301 -8.57 11.22 20.76
N GLU A 302 -7.39 10.61 20.62
CA GLU A 302 -7.22 9.18 20.89
C GLU A 302 -7.28 8.87 22.38
N LEU A 303 -6.68 9.71 23.23
CA LEU A 303 -6.84 9.60 24.67
C LEU A 303 -8.30 9.71 25.09
N CYS A 304 -9.07 10.64 24.50
CA CYS A 304 -10.50 10.77 24.79
C CYS A 304 -11.26 9.48 24.45
N ARG A 305 -11.00 8.88 23.28
CA ARG A 305 -11.58 7.59 22.88
C ARG A 305 -11.22 6.45 23.83
N GLN A 306 -9.98 6.43 24.34
CA GLN A 306 -9.54 5.38 25.28
C GLN A 306 -10.16 5.57 26.66
N VAL A 307 -10.12 6.79 27.20
CA VAL A 307 -10.73 7.14 28.50
C VAL A 307 -12.21 6.81 28.49
N ALA A 308 -12.94 7.13 27.41
CA ALA A 308 -14.38 6.83 27.27
C ALA A 308 -14.71 5.33 27.49
N ARG A 309 -13.82 4.40 27.14
CA ARG A 309 -14.02 2.94 27.32
C ARG A 309 -13.94 2.48 28.78
N PHE A 310 -13.33 3.28 29.64
CA PHE A 310 -13.19 2.98 31.08
C PHE A 310 -14.36 3.51 31.91
N GLY A 311 -15.34 4.17 31.28
CA GLY A 311 -16.59 4.61 31.91
C GLY A 311 -16.39 5.72 32.94
N PRO A 312 -15.77 6.86 32.58
CA PRO A 312 -15.73 8.03 33.46
C PRO A 312 -17.15 8.53 33.73
N GLY A 313 -17.33 9.21 34.88
CA GLY A 313 -18.60 9.88 35.18
C GLY A 313 -18.85 11.08 34.26
N ARG A 314 -17.77 11.77 33.87
CA ARG A 314 -17.79 12.87 32.90
C ARG A 314 -16.42 13.02 32.24
N LEU A 315 -16.40 13.38 30.96
CA LEU A 315 -15.17 13.60 30.20
C LEU A 315 -15.10 15.03 29.64
N ILE A 316 -14.21 15.85 30.21
CA ILE A 316 -13.99 17.23 29.76
C ILE A 316 -12.94 17.23 28.64
N LEU A 317 -13.33 17.75 27.48
CA LEU A 317 -12.50 17.89 26.28
C LEU A 317 -12.02 19.34 26.24
N PHE A 318 -10.79 19.61 26.65
CA PHE A 318 -10.26 20.98 26.71
C PHE A 318 -9.28 21.25 25.57
N ASP A 319 -9.61 22.20 24.69
CA ASP A 319 -8.75 22.61 23.58
C ASP A 319 -9.10 24.01 23.08
N GLN A 320 -8.19 24.65 22.35
CA GLN A 320 -8.43 25.93 21.67
C GLN A 320 -9.00 25.75 20.26
N ALA A 321 -8.82 24.58 19.64
CA ALA A 321 -9.23 24.32 18.26
C ALA A 321 -10.73 23.96 18.18
N GLU A 322 -11.58 24.97 18.07
CA GLU A 322 -13.05 24.87 18.08
C GLU A 322 -13.60 23.79 17.13
N SER A 323 -13.23 23.82 15.85
CA SER A 323 -13.81 22.93 14.84
C SER A 323 -13.50 21.45 15.08
N ASP A 324 -12.29 21.15 15.55
CA ASP A 324 -11.88 19.77 15.81
C ASP A 324 -12.38 19.29 17.17
N LEU A 325 -12.51 20.20 18.14
CA LEU A 325 -13.13 19.93 19.43
C LEU A 325 -14.62 19.54 19.28
N PHE A 326 -15.35 20.25 18.41
CA PHE A 326 -16.74 19.91 18.08
C PHE A 326 -16.86 18.51 17.45
N LYS A 327 -15.96 18.15 16.52
CA LYS A 327 -15.97 16.83 15.87
C LYS A 327 -15.77 15.70 16.86
N ILE A 328 -14.80 15.81 17.77
CA ILE A 328 -14.55 14.76 18.76
C ILE A 328 -15.68 14.66 19.79
N ASP A 329 -16.30 15.77 20.19
CA ASP A 329 -17.51 15.74 21.04
C ASP A 329 -18.65 14.96 20.36
N MET A 330 -18.97 15.28 19.10
CA MET A 330 -20.00 14.56 18.33
C MET A 330 -19.67 13.07 18.18
N GLU A 331 -18.42 12.73 17.85
CA GLU A 331 -17.95 11.36 17.71
C GLU A 331 -18.15 10.56 19.01
N LEU A 332 -17.77 11.15 20.15
CA LEU A 332 -17.90 10.49 21.45
C LEU A 332 -19.36 10.31 21.87
N ARG A 333 -20.22 11.31 21.65
CA ARG A 333 -21.65 11.19 21.91
C ARG A 333 -22.30 10.08 21.09
N SER A 334 -21.91 9.96 19.82
CA SER A 334 -22.43 8.92 18.93
C SER A 334 -21.97 7.52 19.33
N ASN A 335 -20.69 7.36 19.69
CA ASN A 335 -20.10 6.05 19.96
C ASN A 335 -20.28 5.57 21.41
N PHE A 336 -20.51 6.50 22.34
CA PHE A 336 -20.67 6.21 23.77
C PHE A 336 -21.93 6.91 24.34
N PRO A 337 -23.15 6.39 24.08
CA PRO A 337 -24.40 7.08 24.47
C PRO A 337 -24.60 7.31 25.97
N LYS A 338 -23.86 6.60 26.83
CA LYS A 338 -23.89 6.74 28.29
C LYS A 338 -22.83 7.70 28.83
N LEU A 339 -21.93 8.17 27.99
CA LEU A 339 -20.89 9.12 28.37
C LEU A 339 -21.48 10.52 28.43
N ASP A 340 -21.03 11.33 29.38
CA ASP A 340 -21.27 12.78 29.43
C ASP A 340 -20.00 13.53 28.99
N PRO A 341 -19.75 13.67 27.67
CA PRO A 341 -18.65 14.50 27.20
C PRO A 341 -19.02 15.98 27.30
N VAL A 342 -18.05 16.84 27.64
CA VAL A 342 -18.22 18.29 27.69
C VAL A 342 -17.07 18.93 26.91
N ALA A 343 -17.39 19.57 25.78
CA ALA A 343 -16.44 20.39 25.05
C ALA A 343 -16.22 21.73 25.77
N GLU A 344 -15.00 21.97 26.23
CA GLU A 344 -14.60 23.20 26.91
C GLU A 344 -13.54 23.92 26.08
N LEU A 345 -13.93 25.03 25.44
CA LEU A 345 -13.01 25.82 24.62
C LEU A 345 -12.11 26.68 25.53
N GLY A 346 -10.79 26.55 25.36
CA GLY A 346 -9.82 27.30 26.14
C GLY A 346 -8.37 27.06 25.69
N ASP A 347 -7.53 28.08 25.86
CA ASP A 347 -6.09 27.96 25.67
C ASP A 347 -5.44 27.45 26.96
N ILE A 348 -4.61 26.41 26.84
CA ILE A 348 -3.88 25.83 27.98
C ILE A 348 -2.87 26.82 28.60
N ARG A 349 -2.48 27.86 27.86
CA ARG A 349 -1.61 28.94 28.33
C ARG A 349 -2.34 29.93 29.23
N ASP A 350 -3.67 29.97 29.18
CA ASP A 350 -4.49 30.80 30.06
C ASP A 350 -4.76 30.06 31.37
N ARG A 351 -3.92 30.34 32.36
CA ARG A 351 -4.04 29.74 33.69
C ARG A 351 -5.41 29.98 34.33
N SER A 352 -5.95 31.19 34.21
CA SER A 352 -7.24 31.53 34.82
C SER A 352 -8.38 30.72 34.20
N ARG A 353 -8.34 30.52 32.88
CA ARG A 353 -9.32 29.69 32.19
C ARG A 353 -9.22 28.22 32.57
N VAL A 354 -8.01 27.68 32.69
CA VAL A 354 -7.77 26.30 33.11
C VAL A 354 -8.24 26.09 34.56
N ASP A 355 -7.90 26.99 35.48
CA ASP A 355 -8.31 26.93 36.88
C ASP A 355 -9.85 26.99 37.00
N GLN A 356 -10.50 27.83 36.20
CA GLN A 356 -11.96 27.91 36.15
C GLN A 356 -12.59 26.60 35.69
N ALA A 357 -12.09 25.99 34.61
CA ALA A 357 -12.61 24.72 34.10
C ALA A 357 -12.44 23.59 35.14
N ILE A 358 -11.27 23.50 35.78
CA ILE A 358 -10.99 22.51 36.83
C ILE A 358 -11.99 22.64 37.99
N LEU A 359 -12.22 23.87 38.47
CA LEU A 359 -13.14 24.14 39.58
C LEU A 359 -14.61 23.93 39.20
N GLN A 360 -15.02 24.42 38.02
CA GLN A 360 -16.39 24.33 37.52
C GLN A 360 -16.85 22.87 37.39
N TYR A 361 -15.99 22.01 36.84
CA TYR A 361 -16.33 20.61 36.61
C TYR A 361 -15.92 19.68 37.74
N ARG A 362 -15.17 20.17 38.75
CA ARG A 362 -14.59 19.38 39.84
C ARG A 362 -13.76 18.21 39.29
N VAL A 363 -12.77 18.53 38.47
CA VAL A 363 -11.94 17.54 37.78
C VAL A 363 -11.11 16.73 38.78
N ASP A 364 -11.21 15.40 38.72
CA ASP A 364 -10.45 14.48 39.58
C ASP A 364 -9.06 14.17 39.01
N SER A 365 -8.93 14.12 37.69
CA SER A 365 -7.68 13.80 37.01
C SER A 365 -7.57 14.49 35.64
N ILE A 366 -6.35 14.86 35.28
CA ILE A 366 -6.04 15.55 34.03
C ILE A 366 -5.05 14.71 33.22
N PHE A 367 -5.42 14.40 31.97
CA PHE A 367 -4.50 13.89 30.97
C PHE A 367 -4.04 15.03 30.07
N HIS A 368 -2.74 15.33 30.10
CA HIS A 368 -2.19 16.45 29.36
C HIS A 368 -1.62 16.03 28.00
N ALA A 369 -2.26 16.50 26.91
CA ALA A 369 -1.82 16.25 25.54
C ALA A 369 -1.70 17.54 24.69
N ALA A 370 -1.79 18.71 25.32
CA ALA A 370 -1.64 20.02 24.68
C ALA A 370 -0.18 20.47 24.50
N ALA A 371 0.79 19.58 24.70
CA ALA A 371 2.22 19.89 24.59
C ALA A 371 2.71 19.86 23.13
N TYR A 372 3.69 20.71 22.82
CA TYR A 372 4.38 20.68 21.53
C TYR A 372 5.23 19.41 21.38
N LYS A 373 5.12 18.77 20.22
CA LYS A 373 5.73 17.46 19.93
C LYS A 373 7.25 17.52 19.63
N HIS A 374 7.79 18.69 19.30
CA HIS A 374 9.19 18.88 18.92
C HIS A 374 9.91 19.77 19.95
N VAL A 375 10.18 19.22 21.14
CA VAL A 375 10.78 19.95 22.26
C VAL A 375 12.06 20.72 21.87
N PRO A 376 13.04 20.13 21.14
CA PRO A 376 14.25 20.87 20.76
C PRO A 376 13.97 22.08 19.84
N LEU A 377 12.91 22.01 19.03
CA LEU A 377 12.49 23.14 18.20
C LEU A 377 11.93 24.25 19.08
N MET A 378 11.14 23.90 20.09
CA MET A 378 10.56 24.87 21.02
C MET A 378 11.60 25.50 21.94
N GLU A 379 12.66 24.78 22.33
CA GLU A 379 13.75 25.35 23.12
C GLU A 379 14.47 26.51 22.42
N SER A 380 14.44 26.54 21.07
CA SER A 380 15.02 27.63 20.27
C SER A 380 14.08 28.83 20.05
N HIS A 381 12.85 28.78 20.57
CA HIS A 381 11.85 29.83 20.39
C HIS A 381 11.20 30.19 21.74
N VAL A 382 11.25 31.45 22.16
CA VAL A 382 10.49 31.92 23.33
C VAL A 382 9.02 32.05 22.92
N VAL A 383 8.13 31.28 23.54
CA VAL A 383 6.67 31.25 23.26
C VAL A 383 5.88 31.77 24.44
#